data_AF-A0ABD2WDP3-F1
#
_entry.id   AF-A0ABD2WDP3-F1
#
_cell.length_a   1.000
_cell.length_b   1.000
_cell.length_c   1.000
_cell.angle_alpha   90.00
_cell.angle_beta   90.00
_cell.angle_gamma   90.00
#
_symmetry.space_group_name_H-M   'P 1'
#
loop_
_entity.id
_entity.type
_entity.pdbx_description
1 polymer ?
#
loop_
_entity_poly.entity_id
_entity_poly.type
_entity_poly.pdbx_seq_one_letter_code
_entity_poly.pdbx_strand_id
1 'polypeptide(L)'
;MLQDLQLTEEEYINAIRSTLKTKKIFYKRNSLEVAINPYNPTILKLLESNMGLQGVLDAYAAAFYMVNYVTKIEAGLSKLLKEASEDAEDGNLDLNQKLSKIANIFINGHVLSTQEAAYQILSLPLCYASKASVYINTVPKNERCRMLKTKKELKKLPKNSVDIYKSNIFQKYEKIPNQFDSYCLADYACKYTHFPNSTDSNDINEDNETNDNAATLTQRKKDKILRYHNYRIDTDMVNYYREQLLLFLPFRCEDTEIINKDYKEMFFKNYHTITTNKKNDYAIDETDRETALELAELNEDKDEDEDEKKITT
;
A
#
# COMPACT_ATOMS: atom_id res chain seq x y z
N MET A 1 -16.88 24.98 39.92
CA MET A 1 -16.16 24.95 38.63
C MET A 1 -16.97 25.57 37.49
N LEU A 2 -18.11 25.01 37.04
CA LEU A 2 -18.92 25.64 35.97
C LEU A 2 -19.49 27.01 36.36
N GLN A 3 -19.94 27.16 37.62
CA GLN A 3 -20.37 28.45 38.17
C GLN A 3 -19.23 29.47 38.24
N ASP A 4 -18.01 29.03 38.57
CA ASP A 4 -16.82 29.89 38.64
C ASP A 4 -16.39 30.37 37.24
N LEU A 5 -16.66 29.55 36.21
CA LEU A 5 -16.42 29.86 34.81
C LEU A 5 -17.60 30.57 34.13
N GLN A 6 -18.68 30.87 34.86
CA GLN A 6 -19.90 31.49 34.34
C GLN A 6 -20.49 30.76 33.11
N LEU A 7 -20.39 29.43 33.07
CA LEU A 7 -20.87 28.59 31.97
C LEU A 7 -22.04 27.71 32.43
N THR A 8 -23.04 27.57 31.56
CA THR A 8 -24.09 26.56 31.72
C THR A 8 -23.59 25.18 31.27
N GLU A 9 -24.24 24.11 31.75
CA GLU A 9 -23.90 22.73 31.35
C GLU A 9 -24.05 22.52 29.84
N GLU A 10 -25.07 23.14 29.23
CA GLU A 10 -25.33 23.03 27.80
C GLU A 10 -24.23 23.72 26.97
N GLU A 11 -23.80 24.92 27.37
CA GLU A 11 -22.68 25.62 26.73
C GLU A 11 -21.38 24.84 26.85
N TYR A 12 -21.11 24.22 28.01
CA TYR A 12 -19.96 23.35 28.21
C TYR A 12 -19.99 22.13 27.28
N ILE A 13 -21.14 21.45 27.19
CA ILE A 13 -21.31 20.28 26.31
C ILE A 13 -21.15 20.70 24.84
N ASN A 14 -21.71 21.85 24.44
CA ASN A 14 -21.61 22.35 23.07
C ASN A 14 -20.17 22.77 22.72
N ALA A 15 -19.44 23.36 23.66
CA ALA A 15 -18.02 23.65 23.50
C ALA A 15 -17.18 22.37 23.34
N ILE A 16 -17.47 21.32 24.11
CA ILE A 16 -16.80 20.03 23.88
C ILE A 16 -17.14 19.48 22.50
N ARG A 17 -18.43 19.47 22.14
CA ARG A 17 -18.88 18.93 20.84
C ARG A 17 -18.24 19.63 19.65
N SER A 18 -18.07 20.95 19.70
CA SER A 18 -17.44 21.70 18.61
C SER A 18 -15.96 21.37 18.41
N THR A 19 -15.28 20.86 19.44
CA THR A 19 -13.87 20.41 19.35
C THR A 19 -13.71 18.98 18.83
N LEU A 20 -14.78 18.19 18.79
CA LEU A 20 -14.72 16.79 18.37
C LEU A 20 -14.78 16.67 16.85
N LYS A 21 -13.67 16.26 16.24
CA LYS A 21 -13.61 15.92 14.82
C LYS A 21 -14.21 14.55 14.51
N THR A 22 -14.21 13.65 15.50
CA THR A 22 -14.62 12.25 15.33
C THR A 22 -15.49 11.77 16.50
N LYS A 23 -16.19 10.64 16.30
CA LYS A 23 -16.96 10.00 17.38
C LYS A 23 -16.00 9.64 18.51
N LYS A 24 -16.32 10.05 19.74
CA LYS A 24 -15.50 9.79 20.93
C LYS A 24 -16.37 9.29 22.07
N ILE A 25 -15.88 8.28 22.78
CA ILE A 25 -16.49 7.80 24.02
C ILE A 25 -15.87 8.56 25.18
N PHE A 26 -16.71 9.16 26.01
CA PHE A 26 -16.31 9.72 27.30
C PHE A 26 -16.77 8.79 28.41
N TYR A 27 -15.83 8.31 29.22
CA TYR A 27 -16.14 7.49 30.37
C TYR A 27 -16.65 8.37 31.51
N LYS A 28 -17.64 7.86 32.25
CA LYS A 28 -18.11 8.53 33.47
C LYS A 28 -16.96 8.56 34.48
N ARG A 29 -16.50 9.76 34.84
CA ARG A 29 -15.42 9.99 35.80
C ARG A 29 -15.75 11.16 36.71
N ASN A 30 -15.16 11.15 37.90
CA ASN A 30 -15.11 12.31 38.79
C ASN A 30 -13.92 13.21 38.40
N SER A 31 -14.02 14.49 38.77
CA SER A 31 -12.97 15.50 38.59
C SER A 31 -11.61 15.13 39.17
N LEU A 32 -11.56 14.23 40.15
CA LEU A 32 -10.33 13.76 40.80
C LEU A 32 -9.72 12.52 40.10
N GLU A 33 -10.43 11.91 39.15
CA GLU A 33 -10.05 10.63 38.53
C GLU A 33 -9.35 10.81 37.17
N VAL A 34 -8.69 11.96 36.98
CA VAL A 34 -8.07 12.32 35.70
C VAL A 34 -6.93 11.35 35.34
N ALA A 35 -6.15 10.91 36.33
CA ALA A 35 -5.01 10.02 36.17
C ALA A 35 -5.36 8.52 36.23
N ILE A 36 -6.64 8.16 36.23
CA ILE A 36 -7.07 6.76 36.26
C ILE A 36 -7.34 6.29 34.84
N ASN A 37 -6.58 5.32 34.34
CA ASN A 37 -6.84 4.72 33.02
C ASN A 37 -8.19 4.00 33.00
N PRO A 38 -8.90 3.93 31.86
CA PRO A 38 -10.11 3.14 31.81
C PRO A 38 -9.79 1.65 32.03
N TYR A 39 -10.53 1.01 32.95
CA TYR A 39 -10.30 -0.36 33.37
C TYR A 39 -11.62 -1.12 33.49
N ASN A 40 -11.54 -2.45 33.49
CA ASN A 40 -12.67 -3.30 33.83
C ASN A 40 -12.50 -3.76 35.29
N PRO A 41 -13.43 -3.43 36.21
CA PRO A 41 -13.29 -3.76 37.64
C PRO A 41 -13.13 -5.26 37.92
N THR A 42 -13.76 -6.12 37.13
CA THR A 42 -13.66 -7.57 37.27
C THR A 42 -12.29 -8.05 36.83
N ILE A 43 -11.79 -7.57 35.68
CA ILE A 43 -10.46 -7.95 35.17
C ILE A 43 -9.37 -7.44 36.11
N LEU A 44 -9.49 -6.20 36.60
CA LEU A 44 -8.54 -5.63 37.55
C LEU A 44 -8.43 -6.47 38.82
N LYS A 45 -9.55 -6.96 39.37
CA LYS A 45 -9.56 -7.84 40.55
C LYS A 45 -8.97 -9.24 40.29
N LEU A 46 -8.98 -9.70 39.03
CA LEU A 46 -8.48 -11.04 38.67
C LEU A 46 -6.99 -11.03 38.32
N LEU A 47 -6.54 -9.99 37.61
CA LEU A 47 -5.18 -9.88 37.06
C LEU A 47 -4.29 -8.93 37.84
N GLU A 48 -4.86 -8.01 38.63
CA GLU A 48 -4.14 -7.03 39.45
C GLU A 48 -3.08 -6.23 38.66
N SER A 49 -3.34 -5.99 37.37
CA SER A 49 -2.43 -5.30 36.45
C SER A 49 -3.02 -3.98 36.00
N ASN A 50 -2.13 -3.03 35.65
CA ASN A 50 -2.52 -1.80 34.95
C ASN A 50 -3.23 -2.16 33.63
N MET A 51 -4.24 -1.36 33.25
CA MET A 51 -5.06 -1.55 32.07
C MET A 51 -5.32 -0.20 31.39
N GLY A 52 -5.33 -0.20 30.06
CA GLY A 52 -5.78 0.94 29.24
C GLY A 52 -6.84 0.47 28.26
N LEU A 53 -8.08 0.30 28.71
CA LEU A 53 -9.17 -0.20 27.86
C LEU A 53 -9.80 0.94 27.07
N GLN A 54 -9.86 0.81 25.75
CA GLN A 54 -10.54 1.76 24.89
C GLN A 54 -11.62 1.07 24.05
N GLY A 55 -12.76 1.74 23.90
CA GLY A 55 -13.80 1.27 23.00
C GLY A 55 -13.38 1.44 21.54
N VAL A 56 -13.51 0.36 20.75
CA VAL A 56 -13.26 0.40 19.31
C VAL A 56 -14.49 0.98 18.62
N LEU A 57 -14.34 2.17 18.04
CA LEU A 57 -15.41 2.88 17.33
C LEU A 57 -15.34 2.73 15.81
N ASP A 58 -14.17 2.32 15.31
CA ASP A 58 -13.88 2.10 13.90
C ASP A 58 -12.93 0.89 13.77
N ALA A 59 -13.32 -0.05 12.91
CA ALA A 59 -12.55 -1.26 12.65
C ALA A 59 -11.22 -0.96 11.96
N TYR A 60 -11.17 0.07 11.10
CA TYR A 60 -9.92 0.47 10.47
C TYR A 60 -8.98 1.07 11.50
N ALA A 61 -9.42 2.03 12.30
CA ALA A 61 -8.61 2.61 13.38
C ALA A 61 -8.01 1.53 14.30
N ALA A 62 -8.76 0.48 14.62
CA ALA A 62 -8.24 -0.66 15.38
C ALA A 62 -7.15 -1.44 14.63
N ALA A 63 -7.37 -1.75 13.35
CA ALA A 63 -6.37 -2.44 12.53
C ALA A 63 -5.09 -1.60 12.40
N PHE A 64 -5.25 -0.30 12.17
CA PHE A 64 -4.14 0.64 12.09
C PHE A 64 -3.35 0.70 13.40
N TYR A 65 -4.04 0.86 14.54
CA TYR A 65 -3.40 0.84 15.85
C TYR A 65 -2.59 -0.45 16.10
N MET A 66 -3.15 -1.61 15.72
CA MET A 66 -2.42 -2.88 15.82
C MET A 66 -1.16 -2.90 14.96
N VAL A 67 -1.25 -2.39 13.72
CA VAL A 67 -0.08 -2.30 12.83
C VAL A 67 0.98 -1.41 13.46
N ASN A 68 0.62 -0.19 13.85
CA ASN A 68 1.55 0.75 14.50
C ASN A 68 2.21 0.17 15.74
N TYR A 69 1.45 -0.55 16.57
CA TYR A 69 1.99 -1.18 17.76
C TYR A 69 3.01 -2.28 17.43
N VAL A 70 2.71 -3.15 16.45
CA VAL A 70 3.63 -4.21 16.01
C VAL A 70 4.86 -3.63 15.34
N THR A 71 4.71 -2.57 14.55
CA THR A 71 5.82 -1.89 13.85
C THR A 71 6.54 -0.85 14.72
N LYS A 72 6.16 -0.66 15.98
CA LYS A 72 6.77 0.34 16.88
C LYS A 72 8.28 0.14 17.03
N ILE A 73 8.74 -1.11 17.01
CA ILE A 73 10.18 -1.45 17.12
C ILE A 73 10.94 -1.06 15.84
N GLU A 74 10.24 -1.02 14.70
CA GLU A 74 10.80 -0.64 13.40
C GLU A 74 10.69 0.88 13.16
N ALA A 75 10.04 1.63 14.07
CA ALA A 75 9.90 3.07 13.99
C ALA A 75 11.29 3.73 14.02
N GLY A 76 11.72 4.28 12.88
CA GLY A 76 13.03 4.89 12.68
C GLY A 76 13.85 4.24 11.56
N LEU A 77 13.61 2.97 11.23
CA LEU A 77 14.32 2.31 10.13
C LEU A 77 13.97 2.96 8.78
N SER A 78 12.71 3.32 8.56
CA SER A 78 12.28 4.03 7.35
C SER A 78 13.03 5.36 7.16
N LYS A 79 13.27 6.10 8.25
CA LYS A 79 14.03 7.35 8.22
C LYS A 79 15.50 7.09 7.86
N LEU A 80 16.12 6.11 8.51
CA LEU A 80 17.50 5.69 8.21
C LEU A 80 17.67 5.24 6.75
N LEU A 81 16.71 4.48 6.22
CA LEU A 81 16.73 4.04 4.82
C LEU A 81 16.55 5.20 3.83
N LYS A 82 15.70 6.17 4.17
CA LYS A 82 15.50 7.36 3.35
C LYS A 82 16.77 8.21 3.29
N GLU A 83 17.36 8.51 4.45
CA GLU A 83 18.64 9.21 4.56
C GLU A 83 19.72 8.45 3.79
N ALA A 84 19.83 7.13 3.97
CA ALA A 84 20.78 6.29 3.23
C ALA A 84 20.60 6.34 1.70
N SER A 85 19.37 6.46 1.23
CA SER A 85 19.05 6.57 -0.19
C SER A 85 19.49 7.92 -0.74
N GLU A 86 19.16 9.02 -0.06
CA GLU A 86 19.58 10.39 -0.42
C GLU A 86 21.11 10.50 -0.44
N ASP A 87 21.76 10.01 0.61
CA ASP A 87 23.22 9.90 0.74
C ASP A 87 23.88 9.09 -0.39
N ALA A 88 23.21 8.03 -0.85
CA ALA A 88 23.70 7.20 -1.94
C ALA A 88 23.53 7.90 -3.28
N GLU A 89 22.54 8.78 -3.43
CA GLU A 89 22.31 9.60 -4.62
C GLU A 89 23.35 10.72 -4.74
N ASP A 90 23.69 11.40 -3.64
CA ASP A 90 24.68 12.48 -3.60
C ASP A 90 26.12 12.02 -3.86
N GLY A 91 26.40 10.74 -3.62
CA GLY A 91 27.69 10.12 -3.92
C GLY A 91 27.85 9.72 -5.39
N ASN A 92 29.05 9.94 -5.95
CA ASN A 92 29.44 9.42 -7.26
C ASN A 92 29.82 7.93 -7.18
N LEU A 93 28.95 7.12 -6.57
CA LEU A 93 29.12 5.69 -6.32
C LEU A 93 28.49 4.86 -7.44
N ASP A 94 29.08 3.70 -7.75
CA ASP A 94 28.45 2.73 -8.66
C ASP A 94 27.17 2.14 -8.04
N LEU A 95 26.25 1.68 -8.89
CA LEU A 95 24.94 1.18 -8.47
C LEU A 95 25.04 0.02 -7.45
N ASN A 96 26.03 -0.86 -7.59
CA ASN A 96 26.28 -1.95 -6.64
C ASN A 96 26.74 -1.42 -5.27
N GLN A 97 27.54 -0.34 -5.26
CA GLN A 97 28.02 0.29 -4.03
C GLN A 97 26.87 1.03 -3.33
N LYS A 98 26.00 1.72 -4.09
CA LYS A 98 24.78 2.33 -3.55
C LYS A 98 23.89 1.28 -2.88
N LEU A 99 23.63 0.16 -3.56
CA LEU A 99 22.84 -0.94 -3.01
C LEU A 99 23.50 -1.55 -1.76
N SER A 100 24.82 -1.74 -1.78
CA SER A 100 25.55 -2.27 -0.63
C SER A 100 25.51 -1.33 0.58
N LYS A 101 25.59 -0.01 0.37
CA LYS A 101 25.48 1.00 1.44
C LYS A 101 24.09 0.94 2.10
N ILE A 102 23.03 0.94 1.29
CA ILE A 102 21.64 0.82 1.78
C ILE A 102 21.44 -0.52 2.50
N ALA A 103 21.89 -1.63 1.92
CA ALA A 103 21.77 -2.96 2.52
C ALA A 103 22.50 -3.07 3.86
N ASN A 104 23.70 -2.50 3.98
CA ASN A 104 24.44 -2.48 5.24
C ASN A 104 23.70 -1.67 6.32
N ILE A 105 23.11 -0.53 5.97
CA ILE A 105 22.32 0.27 6.90
C ILE A 105 21.06 -0.50 7.33
N PHE A 106 20.38 -1.15 6.38
CA PHE A 106 19.24 -2.02 6.68
C PHE A 106 19.60 -3.14 7.65
N ILE A 107 20.62 -3.93 7.35
CA ILE A 107 21.02 -5.10 8.16
C ILE A 107 21.45 -4.68 9.58
N ASN A 108 22.17 -3.57 9.72
CA ASN A 108 22.65 -3.10 11.02
C ASN A 108 21.59 -2.33 11.83
N GLY A 109 20.63 -1.68 11.15
CA GLY A 109 19.56 -0.91 11.78
C GLY A 109 18.31 -1.73 12.09
N HIS A 110 18.13 -2.89 11.46
CA HIS A 110 16.94 -3.71 11.63
C HIS A 110 17.06 -4.61 12.87
N VAL A 111 16.15 -4.42 13.82
CA VAL A 111 16.02 -5.29 15.00
C VAL A 111 14.98 -6.36 14.67
N LEU A 112 15.41 -7.61 14.62
CA LEU A 112 14.54 -8.75 14.28
C LEU A 112 14.67 -9.88 15.30
N SER A 113 13.60 -10.64 15.49
CA SER A 113 13.60 -11.82 16.36
C SER A 113 14.42 -12.96 15.74
N THR A 114 14.87 -13.91 16.56
CA THR A 114 15.60 -15.10 16.09
C THR A 114 14.78 -15.91 15.08
N GLN A 115 13.45 -15.94 15.23
CA GLN A 115 12.53 -16.62 14.35
C GLN A 115 12.48 -15.95 12.97
N GLU A 116 12.34 -14.62 12.93
CA GLU A 116 12.37 -13.86 11.68
C GLU A 116 13.72 -13.98 10.98
N ALA A 117 14.83 -14.01 11.73
CA ALA A 117 16.17 -14.23 11.20
C ALA A 117 16.26 -15.58 10.47
N ALA A 118 15.77 -16.64 11.10
CA ALA A 118 15.77 -17.98 10.53
C ALA A 118 14.93 -18.03 9.24
N TYR A 119 13.76 -17.38 9.23
CA TYR A 119 12.91 -17.30 8.04
C TYR A 119 13.62 -16.57 6.90
N GLN A 120 14.26 -15.43 7.17
CA GLN A 120 15.01 -14.67 6.16
C GLN A 120 16.19 -15.47 5.60
N ILE A 121 17.00 -16.10 6.46
CA ILE A 121 18.19 -16.88 6.04
C ILE A 121 17.77 -18.09 5.17
N LEU A 122 16.65 -18.74 5.52
CA LEU A 122 16.15 -19.91 4.79
C LEU A 122 15.27 -19.52 3.57
N SER A 123 15.13 -18.23 3.27
CA SER A 123 14.22 -17.74 2.21
C SER A 123 12.78 -18.25 2.38
N LEU A 124 12.33 -18.40 3.63
CA LEU A 124 10.96 -18.81 3.93
C LEU A 124 10.02 -17.59 3.88
N PRO A 125 8.78 -17.76 3.40
CA PRO A 125 7.80 -16.69 3.38
C PRO A 125 7.41 -16.28 4.82
N LEU A 126 7.56 -14.99 5.13
CA LEU A 126 7.20 -14.41 6.44
C LEU A 126 5.68 -14.29 6.63
N CYS A 127 4.93 -14.19 5.53
CA CYS A 127 3.48 -14.10 5.58
C CYS A 127 2.84 -14.90 4.44
N TYR A 128 1.64 -15.43 4.73
CA TYR A 128 0.78 -16.04 3.73
C TYR A 128 -0.50 -15.24 3.63
N ALA A 129 -0.84 -14.80 2.41
CA ALA A 129 -2.07 -14.07 2.13
C ALA A 129 -3.05 -14.94 1.35
N SER A 130 -4.33 -14.83 1.68
CA SER A 130 -5.41 -15.57 1.00
C SER A 130 -5.69 -15.07 -0.42
N LYS A 131 -5.29 -13.82 -0.71
CA LYS A 131 -5.29 -13.18 -2.02
C LYS A 131 -3.86 -12.73 -2.36
N ALA A 132 -3.42 -13.01 -3.59
CA ALA A 132 -2.19 -12.44 -4.11
C ALA A 132 -2.38 -10.95 -4.41
N SER A 133 -1.31 -10.17 -4.48
CA SER A 133 -1.33 -8.80 -4.97
C SER A 133 -0.56 -8.66 -6.27
N VAL A 134 -0.87 -7.64 -7.07
CA VAL A 134 -0.13 -7.26 -8.27
C VAL A 134 0.11 -5.77 -8.26
N TYR A 135 1.35 -5.36 -8.43
CA TYR A 135 1.71 -3.96 -8.59
C TYR A 135 1.83 -3.62 -10.08
N ILE A 136 1.14 -2.56 -10.51
CA ILE A 136 1.29 -1.97 -11.84
C ILE A 136 1.99 -0.62 -11.69
N ASN A 137 3.16 -0.49 -12.32
CA ASN A 137 3.88 0.78 -12.32
C ASN A 137 3.20 1.76 -13.29
N THR A 138 2.39 2.64 -12.74
CA THR A 138 1.54 3.60 -13.46
C THR A 138 2.20 4.96 -13.70
N VAL A 139 3.49 5.15 -13.36
CA VAL A 139 4.23 6.39 -13.70
C VAL A 139 4.27 6.63 -15.22
N PRO A 140 4.59 7.85 -15.69
CA PRO A 140 4.76 8.12 -17.12
C PRO A 140 5.65 7.09 -17.83
N LYS A 141 5.31 6.72 -19.07
CA LYS A 141 5.93 5.59 -19.78
C LYS A 141 7.44 5.70 -19.93
N ASN A 142 7.96 6.93 -20.05
CA ASN A 142 9.38 7.27 -20.12
C ASN A 142 10.13 7.06 -18.79
N GLU A 143 9.42 7.07 -17.66
CA GLU A 143 9.99 6.91 -16.31
C GLU A 143 9.87 5.47 -15.79
N ARG A 144 9.11 4.61 -16.47
CA ARG A 144 8.93 3.21 -16.07
C ARG A 144 10.21 2.42 -16.25
N CYS A 145 10.67 1.79 -15.16
CA CYS A 145 11.74 0.81 -15.20
C CYS A 145 11.36 -0.41 -16.07
N ARG A 146 12.33 -0.92 -16.84
CA ARG A 146 12.18 -2.15 -17.63
C ARG A 146 13.17 -3.21 -17.14
N MET A 147 12.71 -4.46 -17.13
CA MET A 147 13.58 -5.59 -16.81
C MET A 147 14.33 -6.05 -18.04
N LEU A 148 15.64 -6.26 -17.91
CA LEU A 148 16.45 -6.88 -18.95
C LEU A 148 16.15 -8.39 -19.04
N LYS A 149 16.26 -8.93 -20.25
CA LYS A 149 16.28 -10.37 -20.47
C LYS A 149 17.51 -10.98 -19.78
N THR A 150 17.39 -12.23 -19.34
CA THR A 150 18.51 -12.95 -18.72
C THR A 150 19.66 -13.13 -19.69
N LYS A 151 20.88 -13.35 -19.17
CA LYS A 151 22.06 -13.65 -20.01
C LYS A 151 21.83 -14.83 -20.96
N LYS A 152 21.02 -15.82 -20.55
CA LYS A 152 20.68 -16.99 -21.38
C LYS A 152 19.78 -16.60 -22.56
N GLU A 153 18.76 -15.78 -22.32
CA GLU A 153 17.85 -15.30 -23.36
C GLU A 153 18.57 -14.34 -24.32
N LEU A 154 19.38 -13.41 -23.80
CA LEU A 154 20.15 -12.47 -24.61
C LEU A 154 21.14 -13.18 -25.56
N LYS A 155 21.78 -14.28 -25.11
CA LYS A 155 22.67 -15.08 -25.96
C LYS A 155 21.96 -15.78 -27.13
N LYS A 156 20.65 -16.03 -27.00
CA LYS A 156 19.82 -16.63 -28.06
C LYS A 156 19.36 -15.59 -29.08
N LEU A 157 19.44 -14.30 -28.76
CA LEU A 157 19.03 -13.25 -29.68
C LEU A 157 20.02 -13.09 -30.83
N PRO A 158 19.55 -12.72 -32.03
CA PRO A 158 20.43 -12.27 -33.10
C PRO A 158 21.35 -11.13 -32.65
N LYS A 159 22.58 -11.09 -33.16
CA LYS A 159 23.59 -10.07 -32.76
C LYS A 159 23.11 -8.61 -32.93
N ASN A 160 22.16 -8.37 -33.83
CA ASN A 160 21.62 -7.03 -34.11
C ASN A 160 20.25 -6.77 -33.46
N SER A 161 19.80 -7.65 -32.55
CA SER A 161 18.51 -7.46 -31.88
C SER A 161 18.57 -6.33 -30.87
N VAL A 162 17.61 -5.42 -30.94
CA VAL A 162 17.38 -4.35 -29.96
C VAL A 162 16.38 -4.75 -28.86
N ASP A 163 15.76 -5.93 -28.99
CA ASP A 163 14.75 -6.44 -28.06
C ASP A 163 15.41 -7.13 -26.85
N ILE A 164 16.08 -6.33 -26.04
CA ILE A 164 16.86 -6.77 -24.87
C ILE A 164 16.04 -6.79 -23.57
N TYR A 165 14.78 -6.35 -23.59
CA TYR A 165 13.92 -6.20 -22.42
C TYR A 165 12.88 -7.33 -22.34
N LYS A 166 12.54 -7.77 -21.13
CA LYS A 166 11.41 -8.68 -20.91
C LYS A 166 10.08 -7.97 -21.22
N SER A 167 9.11 -8.74 -21.70
CA SER A 167 7.76 -8.24 -21.96
C SER A 167 7.10 -7.79 -20.66
N ASN A 168 6.66 -6.53 -20.60
CA ASN A 168 6.01 -5.98 -19.41
C ASN A 168 4.49 -6.24 -19.42
N ILE A 169 3.82 -5.92 -18.31
CA ILE A 169 2.37 -6.17 -18.18
C ILE A 169 1.53 -5.43 -19.25
N PHE A 170 1.96 -4.22 -19.64
CA PHE A 170 1.30 -3.42 -20.68
C PHE A 170 1.39 -4.11 -22.04
N GLN A 171 2.60 -4.50 -22.46
CA GLN A 171 2.81 -5.21 -23.73
C GLN A 171 2.06 -6.54 -23.79
N LYS A 172 1.96 -7.25 -22.66
CA LYS A 172 1.16 -8.47 -22.57
C LYS A 172 -0.34 -8.18 -22.70
N TYR A 173 -0.82 -7.11 -22.07
CA TYR A 173 -2.21 -6.65 -22.18
C TYR A 173 -2.57 -6.19 -23.60
N GLU A 174 -1.68 -5.45 -24.28
CA GLU A 174 -1.88 -4.99 -25.66
C GLU A 174 -1.98 -6.15 -26.68
N LYS A 175 -1.37 -7.31 -26.37
CA LYS A 175 -1.38 -8.52 -27.21
C LYS A 175 -2.54 -9.49 -26.93
N ILE A 176 -3.45 -9.19 -25.99
CA ILE A 176 -4.53 -10.13 -25.66
C ILE A 176 -5.53 -10.28 -26.82
N PRO A 177 -6.18 -11.45 -26.99
CA PRO A 177 -7.15 -11.65 -28.07
C PRO A 177 -8.36 -10.71 -27.97
N ASN A 178 -8.93 -10.36 -29.13
CA ASN A 178 -10.05 -9.40 -29.26
C ASN A 178 -11.30 -9.76 -28.43
N GLN A 179 -11.47 -11.03 -28.06
CA GLN A 179 -12.55 -11.46 -27.17
C GLN A 179 -12.51 -10.79 -25.78
N PHE A 180 -11.38 -10.18 -25.42
CA PHE A 180 -11.20 -9.42 -24.18
C PHE A 180 -11.26 -7.90 -24.37
N ASP A 181 -11.75 -7.37 -25.50
CA ASP A 181 -11.80 -5.92 -25.82
C ASP A 181 -12.56 -5.05 -24.82
N SER A 182 -13.47 -5.64 -24.06
CA SER A 182 -14.17 -4.96 -22.97
C SER A 182 -13.37 -4.84 -21.68
N TYR A 183 -12.26 -5.59 -21.52
CA TYR A 183 -11.51 -5.66 -20.26
C TYR A 183 -10.45 -4.57 -20.19
N CYS A 184 -10.39 -3.87 -19.06
CA CYS A 184 -9.33 -2.90 -18.78
C CYS A 184 -8.05 -3.57 -18.28
N LEU A 185 -6.96 -2.80 -18.20
CA LEU A 185 -5.66 -3.30 -17.74
C LEU A 185 -5.74 -3.87 -16.31
N ALA A 186 -6.50 -3.21 -15.43
CA ALA A 186 -6.73 -3.68 -14.06
C ALA A 186 -7.43 -5.05 -14.03
N ASP A 187 -8.49 -5.25 -14.83
CA ASP A 187 -9.17 -6.54 -14.91
C ASP A 187 -8.22 -7.63 -15.40
N TYR A 188 -7.46 -7.35 -16.46
CA TYR A 188 -6.48 -8.30 -16.99
C TYR A 188 -5.45 -8.72 -15.93
N ALA A 189 -4.86 -7.75 -15.22
CA ALA A 189 -3.83 -8.01 -14.21
C ALA A 189 -4.36 -8.78 -12.99
N CYS A 190 -5.61 -8.51 -12.59
CA CYS A 190 -6.18 -9.06 -11.36
C CYS A 190 -6.92 -10.38 -11.56
N LYS A 191 -7.65 -10.53 -12.67
CA LYS A 191 -8.53 -11.68 -12.93
C LYS A 191 -7.88 -12.79 -13.74
N TYR A 192 -6.82 -12.53 -14.49
CA TYR A 192 -6.28 -13.52 -15.43
C TYR A 192 -4.84 -13.92 -15.13
N THR A 193 -4.50 -15.15 -15.50
CA THR A 193 -3.13 -15.64 -15.55
C THR A 193 -2.83 -16.33 -16.85
N HIS A 194 -1.57 -16.26 -17.24
CA HIS A 194 -1.00 -17.09 -18.30
C HIS A 194 -0.57 -18.42 -17.70
N PHE A 195 -1.04 -19.52 -18.27
CA PHE A 195 -0.38 -20.82 -18.08
C PHE A 195 0.50 -21.08 -19.29
N PRO A 196 1.79 -21.39 -19.10
CA PRO A 196 2.57 -21.95 -20.19
C PRO A 196 1.95 -23.29 -20.58
N ASN A 197 1.74 -23.51 -21.87
CA ASN A 197 1.39 -24.83 -22.41
C ASN A 197 2.63 -25.73 -22.28
N SER A 198 2.87 -26.30 -21.11
CA SER A 198 3.90 -27.33 -20.92
C SER A 198 3.48 -28.33 -19.86
N THR A 199 3.33 -29.57 -20.31
CA THR A 199 3.00 -30.83 -19.62
C THR A 199 4.06 -31.32 -18.62
N ASP A 200 4.67 -30.43 -17.83
CA ASP A 200 5.56 -30.86 -16.75
C ASP A 200 5.20 -30.13 -15.44
N SER A 201 4.28 -30.75 -14.72
CA SER A 201 4.04 -30.49 -13.31
C SER A 201 5.30 -30.84 -12.52
N ASN A 202 6.10 -29.85 -12.11
CA ASN A 202 6.82 -29.84 -10.82
C ASN A 202 7.72 -28.62 -10.53
N ASP A 203 7.72 -27.57 -11.36
CA ASP A 203 8.40 -26.31 -11.00
C ASP A 203 7.46 -25.11 -11.12
N ILE A 204 6.91 -24.66 -9.99
CA ILE A 204 6.22 -23.36 -9.90
C ILE A 204 7.30 -22.28 -9.81
N ASN A 205 8.01 -22.06 -10.91
CA ASN A 205 8.74 -20.83 -11.14
C ASN A 205 7.95 -20.05 -12.19
N GLU A 206 7.45 -18.86 -11.84
CA GLU A 206 6.68 -17.93 -12.69
C GLU A 206 7.44 -17.43 -13.95
N ASP A 207 8.60 -18.00 -14.28
CA ASP A 207 9.57 -17.45 -15.23
C ASP A 207 9.73 -18.24 -16.55
N ASN A 208 8.89 -19.25 -16.81
CA ASN A 208 8.95 -19.98 -18.08
C ASN A 208 7.88 -19.49 -19.07
N GLU A 209 8.21 -18.43 -19.82
CA GLU A 209 7.47 -18.01 -21.02
C GLU A 209 7.94 -18.83 -22.23
N THR A 210 7.13 -19.80 -22.66
CA THR A 210 7.27 -20.43 -23.98
C THR A 210 6.39 -19.71 -25.01
N ASN A 211 7.04 -19.25 -26.09
CA ASN A 211 6.50 -18.85 -27.41
C ASN A 211 5.10 -18.20 -27.44
N ASP A 212 5.14 -16.88 -27.55
CA ASP A 212 4.16 -15.80 -27.77
C ASP A 212 2.84 -16.02 -28.54
N ASN A 213 2.43 -17.22 -28.97
CA ASN A 213 1.27 -17.34 -29.91
C ASN A 213 0.08 -18.20 -29.46
N ALA A 214 0.02 -18.73 -28.23
CA ALA A 214 -1.20 -19.40 -27.74
C ALA A 214 -1.23 -19.61 -26.21
N ALA A 215 -0.80 -18.63 -25.40
CA ALA A 215 -1.06 -18.71 -23.97
C ALA A 215 -2.55 -18.49 -23.71
N THR A 216 -3.26 -19.54 -23.28
CA THR A 216 -4.70 -19.44 -22.98
C THR A 216 -4.87 -18.65 -21.69
N LEU A 217 -5.39 -17.42 -21.78
CA LEU A 217 -5.78 -16.64 -20.61
C LEU A 217 -6.81 -17.41 -19.81
N THR A 218 -6.47 -17.77 -18.57
CA THR A 218 -7.39 -18.46 -17.66
C THR A 218 -7.79 -17.53 -16.54
N GLN A 219 -9.09 -17.49 -16.25
CA GLN A 219 -9.61 -16.71 -15.13
C GLN A 219 -9.22 -17.35 -13.79
N ARG A 220 -8.79 -16.51 -12.85
CA ARG A 220 -8.40 -16.93 -11.51
C ARG A 220 -9.65 -17.27 -10.68
N LYS A 221 -9.48 -18.16 -9.70
CA LYS A 221 -10.49 -18.43 -8.67
C LYS A 221 -10.63 -17.29 -7.67
N LYS A 222 -9.53 -16.56 -7.43
CA LYS A 222 -9.46 -15.39 -6.54
C LYS A 222 -8.67 -14.29 -7.25
N ASP A 223 -9.31 -13.15 -7.40
CA ASP A 223 -8.72 -11.97 -8.01
C ASP A 223 -7.58 -11.44 -7.15
N LYS A 224 -6.53 -10.91 -7.81
CA LYS A 224 -5.43 -10.25 -7.12
C LYS A 224 -5.87 -8.89 -6.61
N ILE A 225 -5.27 -8.45 -5.51
CA ILE A 225 -5.37 -7.07 -5.02
C ILE A 225 -4.50 -6.18 -5.91
N LEU A 226 -5.07 -5.15 -6.50
CA LEU A 226 -4.35 -4.22 -7.35
C LEU A 226 -3.60 -3.20 -6.49
N ARG A 227 -2.32 -2.99 -6.78
CA ARG A 227 -1.50 -1.90 -6.24
C ARG A 227 -0.93 -1.09 -7.40
N TYR A 228 -0.82 0.21 -7.22
CA TYR A 228 -0.34 1.15 -8.24
C TYR A 228 0.17 2.43 -7.55
N HIS A 229 0.69 3.40 -8.31
CA HIS A 229 1.27 4.61 -7.72
C HIS A 229 0.26 5.42 -6.92
N ASN A 230 -0.98 5.52 -7.41
CA ASN A 230 -2.10 6.16 -6.74
C ASN A 230 -1.88 7.66 -6.52
N TYR A 231 -1.75 8.39 -7.63
CA TYR A 231 -1.61 9.85 -7.61
C TYR A 231 -2.82 10.49 -6.92
N ARG A 232 -2.61 11.55 -6.16
CA ARG A 232 -3.72 12.31 -5.56
C ARG A 232 -4.15 13.45 -6.47
N ILE A 233 -5.45 13.67 -6.57
CA ILE A 233 -6.02 14.70 -7.44
C ILE A 233 -5.63 16.13 -7.03
N ASP A 234 -5.42 16.37 -5.73
CA ASP A 234 -5.04 17.66 -5.15
C ASP A 234 -3.58 18.03 -5.46
N THR A 235 -2.71 17.03 -5.51
CA THR A 235 -1.27 17.17 -5.67
C THR A 235 -0.85 17.08 -7.14
N ASP A 236 -1.39 16.10 -7.88
CA ASP A 236 -1.07 15.86 -9.28
C ASP A 236 -2.30 15.39 -10.06
N MET A 237 -3.16 16.35 -10.42
CA MET A 237 -4.38 16.09 -11.18
C MET A 237 -4.11 15.44 -12.55
N VAL A 238 -2.98 15.76 -13.20
CA VAL A 238 -2.69 15.31 -14.56
C VAL A 238 -2.39 13.82 -14.55
N ASN A 239 -1.48 13.39 -13.66
CA ASN A 239 -1.18 11.98 -13.53
C ASN A 239 -2.30 11.19 -12.87
N TYR A 240 -3.11 11.80 -12.00
CA TYR A 240 -4.34 11.18 -11.51
C TYR A 240 -5.25 10.76 -12.66
N TYR A 241 -5.67 11.70 -13.54
CA TYR A 241 -6.56 11.35 -14.64
C TYR A 241 -5.93 10.37 -15.63
N ARG A 242 -4.63 10.54 -15.94
CA ARG A 242 -3.89 9.61 -16.80
C ARG A 242 -3.88 8.19 -16.22
N GLU A 243 -3.60 8.05 -14.93
CA GLU A 243 -3.57 6.76 -14.24
C GLU A 243 -4.94 6.08 -14.22
N GLN A 244 -6.03 6.84 -13.97
CA GLN A 244 -7.39 6.29 -14.01
C GLN A 244 -7.75 5.77 -15.41
N LEU A 245 -7.38 6.51 -16.46
CA LEU A 245 -7.56 6.07 -17.84
C LEU A 245 -6.73 4.82 -18.13
N LEU A 246 -5.45 4.82 -17.75
CA LEU A 246 -4.53 3.70 -17.99
C LEU A 246 -4.97 2.40 -17.29
N LEU A 247 -5.56 2.48 -16.10
CA LEU A 247 -5.96 1.27 -15.36
C LEU A 247 -7.35 0.77 -15.73
N PHE A 248 -8.32 1.68 -15.88
CA PHE A 248 -9.74 1.35 -15.84
C PHE A 248 -10.49 1.62 -17.16
N LEU A 249 -9.87 2.29 -18.13
CA LEU A 249 -10.40 2.35 -19.50
C LEU A 249 -9.83 1.18 -20.32
N PRO A 250 -10.66 0.39 -21.02
CA PRO A 250 -10.15 -0.59 -21.98
C PRO A 250 -9.39 0.10 -23.12
N PHE A 251 -8.18 -0.36 -23.42
CA PHE A 251 -7.35 0.12 -24.54
C PHE A 251 -6.53 -1.04 -25.12
N ARG A 252 -5.94 -0.84 -26.31
CA ARG A 252 -5.07 -1.82 -26.98
C ARG A 252 -3.70 -1.29 -27.35
N CYS A 253 -3.53 0.02 -27.39
CA CYS A 253 -2.24 0.64 -27.57
C CYS A 253 -2.11 1.89 -26.71
N GLU A 254 -1.23 1.82 -25.70
CA GLU A 254 -1.02 2.94 -24.78
C GLU A 254 -0.56 4.21 -25.52
N ASP A 255 0.31 4.06 -26.53
CA ASP A 255 0.90 5.18 -27.27
C ASP A 255 -0.12 5.98 -28.07
N THR A 256 -1.14 5.32 -28.63
CA THR A 256 -2.10 5.98 -29.54
C THR A 256 -3.39 6.36 -28.84
N GLU A 257 -3.82 5.59 -27.84
CA GLU A 257 -5.12 5.75 -27.17
C GLU A 257 -5.03 6.52 -25.86
N ILE A 258 -3.91 6.40 -25.13
CA ILE A 258 -3.76 7.01 -23.79
C ILE A 258 -2.77 8.17 -23.83
N ILE A 259 -1.56 7.99 -24.37
CA ILE A 259 -0.49 9.00 -24.30
C ILE A 259 -0.83 10.26 -25.12
N ASN A 260 -0.39 11.42 -24.62
CA ASN A 260 -0.56 12.74 -25.25
C ASN A 260 -2.02 13.11 -25.56
N LYS A 261 -2.94 12.72 -24.68
CA LYS A 261 -4.36 13.10 -24.75
C LYS A 261 -4.71 14.13 -23.69
N ASP A 262 -5.84 14.79 -23.86
CA ASP A 262 -6.47 15.52 -22.75
C ASP A 262 -7.06 14.50 -21.77
N TYR A 263 -6.28 14.17 -20.75
CA TYR A 263 -6.65 13.16 -19.75
C TYR A 263 -7.92 13.54 -18.99
N LYS A 264 -8.12 14.83 -18.71
CA LYS A 264 -9.26 15.29 -17.94
C LYS A 264 -10.54 15.17 -18.75
N GLU A 265 -10.54 15.66 -19.99
CA GLU A 265 -11.70 15.55 -20.88
C GLU A 265 -12.03 14.08 -21.16
N MET A 266 -11.03 13.26 -21.49
CA MET A 266 -11.23 11.83 -21.73
C MET A 266 -11.76 11.09 -20.51
N PHE A 267 -11.31 11.44 -19.31
CA PHE A 267 -11.83 10.87 -18.07
C PHE A 267 -13.31 11.17 -17.90
N PHE A 268 -13.73 12.43 -18.04
CA PHE A 268 -15.14 12.79 -17.89
C PHE A 268 -16.03 12.18 -18.98
N LYS A 269 -15.53 12.10 -20.22
CA LYS A 269 -16.23 11.43 -21.33
C LYS A 269 -16.46 9.94 -21.06
N ASN A 270 -15.52 9.27 -20.40
CA ASN A 270 -15.57 7.84 -20.09
C ASN A 270 -15.86 7.54 -18.61
N TYR A 271 -16.38 8.52 -17.87
CA TYR A 271 -16.49 8.49 -16.42
C TYR A 271 -17.25 7.25 -15.91
N HIS A 272 -18.34 6.90 -16.58
CA HIS A 272 -19.17 5.75 -16.20
C HIS A 272 -18.41 4.42 -16.33
N THR A 273 -17.70 4.20 -17.44
CA THR A 273 -16.88 3.01 -17.68
C THR A 273 -15.77 2.88 -16.63
N ILE A 274 -15.02 3.96 -16.41
CA ILE A 274 -13.91 4.01 -15.46
C ILE A 274 -14.40 3.71 -14.05
N THR A 275 -15.47 4.38 -13.61
CA THR A 275 -16.02 4.20 -12.27
C THR A 275 -16.58 2.79 -12.06
N THR A 276 -17.21 2.20 -13.08
CA THR A 276 -17.74 0.83 -13.03
C THR A 276 -16.60 -0.18 -12.90
N ASN A 277 -15.55 -0.03 -13.71
CA ASN A 277 -14.39 -0.93 -13.66
C ASN A 277 -13.58 -0.77 -12.37
N LYS A 278 -13.48 0.45 -11.82
CA LYS A 278 -12.81 0.73 -10.54
C LYS A 278 -13.54 0.10 -9.34
N LYS A 279 -14.87 0.10 -9.34
CA LYS A 279 -15.71 -0.44 -8.26
C LYS A 279 -15.67 -1.96 -8.10
N ASN A 280 -15.05 -2.70 -9.02
CA ASN A 280 -15.00 -4.16 -9.01
C ASN A 280 -13.99 -4.76 -7.98
N ASP A 281 -14.01 -4.32 -6.72
CA ASP A 281 -13.28 -4.92 -5.57
C ASP A 281 -11.73 -4.94 -5.62
N TYR A 282 -11.08 -4.18 -6.52
CA TYR A 282 -9.62 -4.20 -6.67
C TYR A 282 -8.84 -3.25 -5.75
N ALA A 283 -9.51 -2.20 -5.25
CA ALA A 283 -8.89 -1.12 -4.49
C ALA A 283 -9.64 -0.90 -3.17
N ILE A 284 -8.89 -0.69 -2.09
CA ILE A 284 -9.43 -0.18 -0.82
C ILE A 284 -9.87 1.27 -1.08
N ASP A 285 -11.06 1.66 -0.62
CA ASP A 285 -11.59 3.01 -0.85
C ASP A 285 -10.63 4.08 -0.29
N GLU A 286 -10.41 5.13 -1.07
CA GLU A 286 -9.45 6.20 -0.76
C GLU A 286 -9.87 6.96 0.51
N THR A 287 -11.19 7.16 0.67
CA THR A 287 -11.81 7.80 1.83
C THR A 287 -11.55 7.02 3.11
N ASP A 288 -11.68 5.69 3.06
CA ASP A 288 -11.47 4.83 4.23
C ASP A 288 -10.00 4.82 4.67
N ARG A 289 -9.07 4.88 3.70
CA ARG A 289 -7.63 4.94 3.98
C ARG A 289 -7.19 6.30 4.53
N GLU A 290 -7.67 7.41 3.94
CA GLU A 290 -7.29 8.77 4.36
C GLU A 290 -7.87 9.12 5.72
N THR A 291 -9.16 8.83 5.95
CA THR A 291 -9.79 8.96 7.28
C THR A 291 -9.00 8.20 8.33
N ALA A 292 -8.49 7.02 7.96
CA ALA A 292 -7.70 6.24 8.88
C ALA A 292 -6.28 6.73 9.12
N LEU A 293 -5.61 7.30 8.10
CA LEU A 293 -4.33 7.99 8.30
C LEU A 293 -4.51 9.26 9.16
N GLU A 294 -5.58 10.01 8.99
CA GLU A 294 -5.86 11.14 9.88
C GLU A 294 -6.14 10.67 11.32
N LEU A 295 -6.88 9.57 11.48
CA LEU A 295 -7.10 8.95 12.79
C LEU A 295 -5.81 8.43 13.42
N ALA A 296 -4.86 7.97 12.59
CA ALA A 296 -3.55 7.53 13.00
C ALA A 296 -2.69 8.65 13.58
N GLU A 297 -2.52 9.72 12.81
CA GLU A 297 -1.72 10.89 13.19
C GLU A 297 -2.27 11.52 14.48
N LEU A 298 -3.60 11.62 14.60
CA LEU A 298 -4.26 12.10 15.83
C LEU A 298 -4.04 11.20 17.05
N ASN A 299 -3.67 9.93 16.87
CA ASN A 299 -3.36 9.02 17.97
C ASN A 299 -1.86 9.00 18.29
N GLU A 300 -0.98 9.13 17.30
CA GLU A 300 0.47 9.29 17.52
C GLU A 300 0.77 10.53 18.36
N ASP A 301 0.13 11.67 18.07
CA ASP A 301 0.27 12.90 18.86
C ASP A 301 -0.13 12.72 20.34
N LYS A 302 -1.01 11.75 20.66
CA LYS A 302 -1.41 11.47 22.06
C LYS A 302 -0.43 10.56 22.78
N ASP A 303 0.17 9.62 22.06
CA ASP A 303 1.13 8.67 22.64
C ASP A 303 2.48 9.35 22.93
N GLU A 304 2.91 10.31 22.10
CA GLU A 304 4.09 11.14 22.39
C GLU A 304 3.90 12.02 23.64
N ASP A 305 2.73 12.65 23.78
CA ASP A 305 2.36 13.46 24.96
C ASP A 305 2.24 12.64 26.27
N GLU A 306 1.92 11.34 26.18
CA GLU A 306 1.85 10.43 27.33
C GLU A 306 3.22 9.86 27.72
N ASP A 307 4.12 9.63 26.77
CA ASP A 307 5.44 9.07 27.02
C ASP A 307 6.47 10.14 27.45
N GLU A 308 6.38 11.40 26.97
CA GLU A 308 7.22 12.50 27.50
C GLU A 308 6.96 12.79 28.99
N LYS A 309 5.70 12.64 29.43
CA LYS A 309 5.34 12.79 30.86
C LYS A 309 5.86 11.66 31.75
N LYS A 310 6.15 10.48 31.19
CA LYS A 310 6.73 9.35 31.95
C LYS A 310 8.24 9.44 32.10
N ILE A 311 8.93 10.24 31.27
CA ILE A 311 10.39 10.41 31.35
C ILE A 311 10.80 11.52 32.34
N THR A 312 9.87 12.41 32.70
CA THR A 312 10.13 13.54 33.62
C THR A 312 9.63 13.35 35.07
N THR A 313 9.24 12.14 35.48
CA THR A 313 8.89 11.85 36.90
C THR A 313 9.60 10.61 37.41
#